data_AF-A0A1B6LYZ2-F1
#
_entry.id   AF-A0A1B6LYZ2-F1
#
_cell.length_a   1.000
_cell.length_b   1.000
_cell.length_c   1.000
_cell.angle_alpha   90.00
_cell.angle_beta   90.00
_cell.angle_gamma   90.00
#
_symmetry.space_group_name_H-M   'P 1'
#
loop_
_entity.id
_entity.type
_entity.pdbx_description
1 polymer ?
#
loop_
_entity_poly.entity_id
_entity_poly.type
_entity_poly.pdbx_seq_one_letter_code
_entity_poly.pdbx_strand_id
1 'polypeptide(L)'
;LRASREVWPENDSFGHTNMAADEEFLAMREIFMTDIGQPAEVAANEDINEGGSEDDEEDPRDIVVPEHSFKLIEFVGRFACPRVLAPVCLLLEQFEMNSHHTNHCAVKILHRVAWDCKMPALLFQATLFRTFQRVFQSTVPEHKELVKFAVFIMRK
;
A
#
# COMPACT_ATOMS: atom_id res chain seq x y z
N LEU A 1 -8.90 30.22 -14.13
CA LEU A 1 -8.79 30.62 -15.54
C LEU A 1 -7.71 31.67 -15.77
N ARG A 2 -7.86 32.94 -15.36
CA ARG A 2 -6.88 34.00 -15.69
C ARG A 2 -5.44 33.71 -15.25
N ALA A 3 -5.23 33.25 -14.02
CA ALA A 3 -3.91 32.80 -13.55
C ALA A 3 -3.40 31.55 -14.30
N SER A 4 -4.31 30.66 -14.71
CA SER A 4 -3.97 29.45 -15.47
C SER A 4 -3.47 29.77 -16.89
N ARG A 5 -3.93 30.88 -17.49
CA ARG A 5 -3.45 31.36 -18.81
C ARG A 5 -1.97 31.77 -18.78
N GLU A 6 -1.51 32.32 -17.66
CA GLU A 6 -0.11 32.72 -17.50
C GLU A 6 0.80 31.50 -17.36
N VAL A 7 0.29 30.41 -16.75
CA VAL A 7 1.06 29.19 -16.47
C VAL A 7 1.05 28.22 -17.66
N TRP A 8 -0.08 28.11 -18.37
CA TRP A 8 -0.25 27.27 -19.57
C TRP A 8 -0.74 28.13 -20.76
N PRO A 9 0.16 28.87 -21.42
CA PRO A 9 -0.19 29.69 -22.58
C PRO A 9 -0.39 28.85 -23.86
N GLU A 10 -0.04 27.57 -23.82
CA GLU A 10 -0.07 26.70 -24.99
C GLU A 10 -1.51 26.30 -25.35
N ASN A 11 -1.82 26.40 -26.65
CA ASN A 11 -3.08 25.95 -27.25
C ASN A 11 -4.35 26.67 -26.77
N ASP A 12 -4.22 27.83 -26.11
CA ASP A 12 -5.34 28.62 -25.55
C ASP A 12 -6.33 27.80 -24.69
N SER A 13 -5.83 26.74 -24.04
CA SER A 13 -6.66 25.75 -23.32
C SER A 13 -7.49 26.33 -22.16
N PHE A 14 -7.12 27.53 -21.68
CA PHE A 14 -7.81 28.28 -20.63
C PHE A 14 -8.38 29.63 -21.12
N GLY A 15 -8.52 29.78 -22.44
CA GLY A 15 -8.95 31.00 -23.12
C GLY A 15 -7.83 32.04 -23.29
N HIS A 16 -8.12 33.09 -24.06
CA HIS A 16 -7.17 34.17 -24.39
C HIS A 16 -7.43 35.44 -23.56
N THR A 17 -6.51 36.41 -23.59
CA THR A 17 -6.54 37.63 -22.74
C THR A 17 -7.68 38.60 -23.06
N ASN A 18 -8.30 38.49 -24.24
CA ASN A 18 -9.35 39.41 -24.71
C ASN A 18 -10.75 38.76 -24.76
N MET A 19 -10.91 37.63 -24.08
CA MET A 19 -12.14 36.84 -24.04
C MET A 19 -13.26 37.59 -23.28
N ALA A 20 -14.48 37.56 -23.80
CA ALA A 20 -15.64 38.17 -23.13
C ALA A 20 -16.05 37.36 -21.88
N ALA A 21 -16.71 38.00 -20.92
CA ALA A 21 -17.09 37.35 -19.65
C ALA A 21 -17.93 36.08 -19.84
N ASP A 22 -18.82 36.08 -20.84
CA ASP A 22 -19.68 34.93 -21.16
C ASP A 22 -18.87 33.76 -21.77
N GLU A 23 -17.86 34.07 -22.55
CA GLU A 23 -16.92 33.09 -23.11
C GLU A 23 -16.00 32.51 -22.02
N GLU A 24 -15.55 33.34 -21.07
CA GLU A 24 -14.80 32.86 -19.90
C GLU A 24 -15.63 31.87 -19.07
N PHE A 25 -16.93 32.13 -18.92
CA PHE A 25 -17.86 31.24 -18.22
C PHE A 25 -18.05 29.91 -18.96
N LEU A 26 -18.23 29.96 -20.29
CA LEU A 26 -18.33 28.76 -21.12
C LEU A 26 -17.06 27.90 -21.08
N ALA A 27 -15.88 28.52 -21.15
CA ALA A 27 -14.60 27.82 -21.02
C ALA A 27 -14.43 27.20 -19.62
N MET A 28 -14.86 27.88 -18.56
CA MET A 28 -14.85 27.33 -17.22
C MET A 28 -15.75 26.10 -17.10
N ARG A 29 -16.96 26.19 -17.67
CA ARG A 29 -17.89 25.07 -17.72
C ARG A 29 -17.30 23.91 -18.51
N GLU A 30 -16.69 24.17 -19.66
CA GLU A 30 -16.04 23.15 -20.48
C GLU A 30 -14.92 22.45 -19.70
N ILE A 31 -13.96 23.19 -19.13
CA ILE A 31 -12.88 22.61 -18.31
C ILE A 31 -13.43 21.79 -17.14
N PHE A 32 -14.49 22.28 -16.49
CA PHE A 32 -15.14 21.55 -15.39
C PHE A 32 -15.85 20.29 -15.89
N MET A 33 -16.37 20.32 -17.13
CA MET A 33 -17.13 19.22 -17.69
C MET A 33 -16.29 18.20 -18.45
N THR A 34 -15.07 18.57 -18.85
CA THR A 34 -14.12 17.71 -19.55
C THR A 34 -13.79 16.49 -18.72
N ASP A 35 -14.03 15.32 -19.28
CA ASP A 35 -13.59 14.06 -18.72
C ASP A 35 -12.07 13.94 -18.87
N ILE A 36 -11.36 14.24 -17.79
CA ILE A 36 -9.92 13.98 -17.69
C ILE A 36 -9.81 12.48 -17.38
N GLY A 37 -9.97 11.66 -18.41
CA GLY A 37 -10.15 10.21 -18.30
C GLY A 37 -9.23 9.58 -17.26
N GLN A 38 -9.76 8.59 -16.53
CA GLN A 38 -8.99 7.89 -15.49
C GLN A 38 -7.67 7.39 -16.09
N PRO A 39 -6.54 7.50 -15.36
CA PRO A 39 -5.31 6.86 -15.80
C PRO A 39 -5.61 5.38 -15.99
N ALA A 40 -5.50 4.91 -17.23
CA ALA A 40 -5.79 3.54 -17.61
C ALA A 40 -4.88 2.59 -16.83
N GLU A 41 -5.32 2.14 -15.67
CA GLU A 41 -4.82 0.90 -15.11
C GLU A 41 -5.47 -0.23 -15.89
N VAL A 42 -4.58 -0.97 -16.54
CA VAL A 42 -4.81 -2.15 -17.36
C VAL A 42 -5.56 -3.20 -16.53
N ALA A 43 -6.89 -3.13 -16.51
CA ALA A 43 -7.75 -4.18 -15.99
C ALA A 43 -8.53 -4.77 -17.16
N ALA A 44 -7.95 -5.81 -17.76
CA ALA A 44 -8.68 -6.75 -18.58
C ALA A 44 -9.80 -7.34 -17.70
N ASN A 45 -11.03 -6.88 -17.92
CA ASN A 45 -12.25 -7.61 -17.68
C ASN A 45 -13.29 -7.07 -18.66
N GLU A 46 -13.41 -7.79 -19.77
CA GLU A 46 -14.58 -7.75 -20.64
C GLU A 46 -15.80 -8.16 -19.81
N ASP A 47 -16.74 -7.24 -19.61
CA ASP A 47 -18.18 -7.48 -19.70
C ASP A 47 -18.96 -6.26 -19.19
N ILE A 48 -19.87 -5.77 -20.04
CA ILE A 48 -21.25 -5.32 -19.75
C ILE A 48 -21.65 -4.12 -20.64
N ASN A 49 -22.31 -4.50 -21.74
CA ASN A 49 -23.66 -4.10 -22.14
C ASN A 49 -23.92 -2.66 -22.61
N GLU A 50 -24.18 -2.54 -23.92
CA GLU A 50 -24.96 -1.47 -24.53
C GLU A 50 -26.37 -1.38 -23.91
N GLY A 51 -26.84 -0.15 -23.69
CA GLY A 51 -28.23 0.13 -23.36
C GLY A 51 -28.46 1.63 -23.23
N GLY A 52 -28.80 2.27 -24.35
CA GLY A 52 -29.15 3.69 -24.38
C GLY A 52 -30.44 3.98 -23.61
N SER A 53 -30.47 5.14 -22.95
CA SER A 53 -31.70 5.89 -22.72
C SER A 53 -31.34 7.37 -22.73
N GLU A 54 -31.96 8.08 -23.66
CA GLU A 54 -31.94 9.53 -23.77
C GLU A 54 -32.85 10.15 -22.69
N ASP A 55 -32.44 11.35 -22.26
CA ASP A 55 -33.22 12.48 -21.75
C ASP A 55 -33.32 12.75 -20.23
N ASP A 56 -33.01 14.03 -19.96
CA ASP A 56 -33.28 14.93 -18.83
C ASP A 56 -32.45 14.95 -17.52
N GLU A 57 -31.75 16.09 -17.39
CA GLU A 57 -31.26 16.80 -16.20
C GLU A 57 -30.21 16.11 -15.30
N GLU A 58 -28.95 16.04 -15.77
CA GLU A 58 -27.80 15.74 -14.91
C GLU A 58 -27.51 16.89 -13.92
N ASP A 59 -27.94 16.68 -12.66
CA ASP A 59 -27.42 17.28 -11.42
C ASP A 59 -25.88 17.38 -11.49
N PRO A 60 -25.20 18.40 -10.92
CA PRO A 60 -23.76 18.57 -11.06
C PRO A 60 -23.06 17.33 -10.51
N ARG A 61 -22.67 16.47 -11.45
CA ARG A 61 -22.05 15.16 -11.27
C ARG A 61 -21.25 15.11 -9.98
N ASP A 62 -21.72 14.27 -9.07
CA ASP A 62 -21.00 13.88 -7.86
C ASP A 62 -19.53 13.66 -8.26
N ILE A 63 -18.62 14.40 -7.62
CA ILE A 63 -17.19 14.13 -7.75
C ILE A 63 -16.99 12.77 -7.11
N VAL A 64 -17.09 11.71 -7.92
CA VAL A 64 -16.78 10.34 -7.52
C VAL A 64 -15.27 10.32 -7.33
N VAL A 65 -14.82 10.56 -6.11
CA VAL A 65 -13.46 10.21 -5.70
C VAL A 65 -13.47 8.68 -5.60
N PRO A 66 -12.82 7.94 -6.51
CA PRO A 66 -12.76 6.50 -6.37
C PRO A 66 -11.93 6.18 -5.13
N GLU A 67 -12.59 5.75 -4.06
CA GLU A 67 -11.91 5.22 -2.89
C GLU A 67 -11.23 3.90 -3.29
N HIS A 68 -9.90 3.88 -3.33
CA HIS A 68 -9.18 2.64 -3.59
C HIS A 68 -9.25 1.76 -2.34
N SER A 69 -9.87 0.58 -2.47
CA SER A 69 -9.84 -0.45 -1.43
C SER A 69 -8.42 -0.96 -1.18
N PHE A 70 -7.72 -0.40 -0.18
CA PHE A 70 -6.37 -0.83 0.18
C PHE A 70 -6.41 -2.08 1.08
N LYS A 71 -6.02 -3.24 0.52
CA LYS A 71 -5.90 -4.48 1.28
C LYS A 71 -4.53 -4.58 1.95
N LEU A 72 -4.46 -4.12 3.20
CA LEU A 72 -3.23 -4.11 4.00
C LEU A 72 -2.52 -5.48 4.05
N ILE A 73 -3.27 -6.58 4.19
CA ILE A 73 -2.68 -7.92 4.32
C ILE A 73 -2.01 -8.36 3.00
N GLU A 74 -2.61 -8.07 1.85
CA GLU A 74 -2.00 -8.37 0.55
C GLU A 74 -0.72 -7.56 0.35
N PHE A 75 -0.71 -6.30 0.78
CA PHE A 75 0.49 -5.46 0.76
C PHE A 75 1.59 -6.02 1.66
N VAL A 76 1.27 -6.39 2.90
CA VAL A 76 2.24 -7.00 3.84
C VAL A 76 2.75 -8.34 3.31
N GLY A 77 1.90 -9.12 2.64
CA GLY A 77 2.27 -10.37 1.99
C GLY A 77 3.40 -10.22 0.96
N ARG A 78 3.52 -9.06 0.30
CA ARG A 78 4.63 -8.78 -0.65
C ARG A 78 6.00 -8.79 0.03
N PHE A 79 6.07 -8.53 1.33
CA PHE A 79 7.31 -8.54 2.11
C PHE A 79 7.64 -9.90 2.71
N ALA A 80 6.73 -10.87 2.67
CA ALA A 80 6.97 -12.23 3.10
C ALA A 80 7.77 -13.02 2.05
N CYS A 81 8.97 -12.54 1.75
CA CYS A 81 9.90 -13.18 0.82
C CYS A 81 11.26 -13.40 1.49
N PRO A 82 12.05 -14.41 1.05
CA PRO A 82 13.35 -14.71 1.64
C PRO A 82 14.33 -13.54 1.61
N ARG A 83 14.22 -12.63 0.62
CA ARG A 83 15.09 -11.44 0.52
C ARG A 83 14.91 -10.48 1.69
N VAL A 84 13.70 -10.35 2.21
CA VAL A 84 13.39 -9.49 3.36
C VAL A 84 13.58 -10.23 4.67
N LEU A 85 13.21 -11.52 4.70
CA LEU A 85 13.27 -12.32 5.92
C LEU A 85 14.68 -12.76 6.30
N ALA A 86 15.58 -13.02 5.34
CA ALA A 86 16.94 -13.44 5.65
C ALA A 86 17.72 -12.42 6.51
N PRO A 87 17.71 -11.10 6.21
CA PRO A 87 18.29 -10.09 7.10
C PRO A 87 17.65 -10.05 8.49
N VAL A 88 16.34 -10.27 8.60
CA VAL A 88 15.63 -10.29 9.91
C VAL A 88 16.03 -11.52 10.73
N CYS A 89 16.15 -12.69 10.08
CA CYS A 89 16.65 -13.90 10.72
C CYS A 89 18.11 -13.74 11.16
N LEU A 90 18.95 -13.10 10.34
CA LEU A 90 20.33 -12.77 10.69
C LEU A 90 20.38 -11.82 11.89
N LEU A 91 19.59 -10.75 11.89
CA LEU A 91 19.50 -9.83 13.03
C LEU A 91 19.13 -10.56 14.32
N LEU A 92 18.23 -11.54 14.25
CA LEU A 92 17.84 -12.37 15.39
C LEU A 92 18.98 -13.30 15.86
N GLU A 93 19.91 -13.68 14.99
CA GLU A 93 21.07 -14.50 15.35
C GLU A 93 21.99 -13.77 16.34
N GLN A 94 22.07 -12.44 16.29
CA GLN A 94 22.84 -11.63 17.25
C GLN A 94 21.94 -10.99 18.33
N PHE A 95 20.84 -11.65 18.72
CA PHE A 95 19.88 -11.13 19.70
C PHE A 95 20.51 -10.68 21.04
N GLU A 96 21.63 -11.29 21.45
CA GLU A 96 22.34 -10.96 22.69
C GLU A 96 23.03 -9.59 22.66
N MET A 97 23.40 -9.10 21.46
CA MET A 97 24.05 -7.78 21.27
C MET A 97 23.03 -6.69 20.93
N ASN A 98 21.80 -7.08 20.59
CA ASN A 98 20.75 -6.18 20.17
C ASN A 98 20.04 -5.54 21.39
N SER A 99 19.51 -4.34 21.19
CA SER A 99 18.59 -3.76 22.16
C SER A 99 17.28 -4.57 22.24
N HIS A 100 16.60 -4.51 23.39
CA HIS A 100 15.26 -5.10 23.56
C HIS A 100 14.29 -4.63 22.45
N HIS A 101 14.32 -3.35 22.07
CA HIS A 101 13.46 -2.81 21.02
C HIS A 101 13.73 -3.45 19.65
N THR A 102 15.01 -3.62 19.29
CA THR A 102 15.41 -4.25 18.03
C THR A 102 14.93 -5.70 17.97
N ASN A 103 15.11 -6.45 19.06
CA ASN A 103 14.66 -7.84 19.16
C ASN A 103 13.12 -7.95 19.07
N HIS A 104 12.40 -7.05 19.76
CA HIS A 104 10.94 -6.95 19.66
C HIS A 104 10.49 -6.74 18.22
N CYS A 105 11.09 -5.79 17.50
CA CYS A 105 10.76 -5.49 16.12
C CYS A 105 11.02 -6.68 15.19
N ALA A 106 12.16 -7.37 15.36
CA ALA A 106 12.49 -8.55 14.57
C ALA A 106 11.46 -9.67 14.79
N VAL A 107 11.16 -10.01 16.06
CA VAL A 107 10.14 -11.00 16.42
C VAL A 107 8.77 -10.62 15.85
N LYS A 108 8.39 -9.35 15.92
CA LYS A 108 7.10 -8.87 15.45
C LYS A 108 6.94 -9.03 13.94
N ILE A 109 7.97 -8.73 13.16
CA ILE A 109 7.97 -8.95 11.71
C ILE A 109 7.78 -10.45 11.41
N LEU A 110 8.55 -11.32 12.06
CA LEU A 110 8.46 -12.77 11.85
C LEU A 110 7.10 -13.32 12.29
N HIS A 111 6.55 -12.84 13.41
CA HIS A 111 5.22 -13.20 13.89
C HIS A 111 4.13 -12.80 12.89
N ARG A 112 4.19 -11.59 12.33
CA ARG A 112 3.22 -11.15 11.30
C ARG A 112 3.25 -12.07 10.08
N VAL A 113 4.42 -12.51 9.64
CA VAL A 113 4.51 -13.47 8.52
C VAL A 113 3.90 -14.83 8.87
N ALA A 114 4.15 -15.32 10.09
CA ALA A 114 3.61 -16.60 10.52
C ALA A 114 2.08 -16.59 10.74
N TRP A 115 1.56 -15.51 11.35
CA TRP A 115 0.17 -15.40 11.79
C TRP A 115 -0.72 -14.68 10.77
N ASP A 116 -0.36 -13.46 10.38
CA ASP A 116 -1.19 -12.62 9.50
C ASP A 116 -1.11 -13.10 8.05
N CYS A 117 0.11 -13.33 7.55
CA CYS A 117 0.31 -13.81 6.18
C CYS A 117 0.08 -15.31 6.03
N LYS A 118 -0.15 -16.04 7.13
CA LYS A 118 -0.36 -17.51 7.16
C LYS A 118 0.76 -18.30 6.47
N MET A 119 2.00 -17.79 6.49
CA MET A 119 3.17 -18.42 5.86
C MET A 119 4.26 -18.79 6.89
N PRO A 120 3.97 -19.65 7.88
CA PRO A 120 4.97 -20.09 8.86
C PRO A 120 6.11 -20.89 8.22
N ALA A 121 5.87 -21.54 7.09
CA ALA A 121 6.86 -22.35 6.37
C ALA A 121 8.14 -21.58 6.00
N LEU A 122 8.03 -20.26 5.75
CA LEU A 122 9.18 -19.40 5.46
C LEU A 122 10.15 -19.26 6.64
N LEU A 123 9.69 -19.56 7.86
CA LEU A 123 10.47 -19.47 9.09
C LEU A 123 11.13 -20.79 9.48
N PHE A 124 10.83 -21.90 8.80
CA PHE A 124 11.40 -23.22 9.10
C PHE A 124 12.80 -23.41 8.50
N GLN A 125 13.67 -22.42 8.75
CA GLN A 125 15.07 -22.46 8.38
C GLN A 125 15.91 -23.00 9.54
N ALA A 126 16.87 -23.88 9.23
CA ALA A 126 17.74 -24.48 10.25
C ALA A 126 18.50 -23.44 11.10
N THR A 127 18.87 -22.30 10.48
CA THR A 127 19.54 -21.18 11.16
C THR A 127 18.66 -20.58 12.25
N LEU A 128 17.37 -20.37 11.97
CA LEU A 128 16.43 -19.81 12.94
C LEU A 128 16.21 -20.76 14.13
N PHE A 129 16.16 -22.07 13.89
CA PHE A 129 16.05 -23.05 14.97
C PHE A 129 17.29 -23.08 15.88
N ARG A 130 18.50 -22.91 15.33
CA ARG A 130 19.71 -22.75 16.13
C ARG A 130 19.65 -21.50 17.00
N THR A 131 19.13 -20.39 16.46
CA THR A 131 18.88 -19.17 17.23
C THR A 131 17.88 -19.44 18.37
N PHE A 132 16.79 -20.17 18.11
CA PHE A 132 15.82 -20.53 19.15
C PHE A 132 16.43 -21.39 20.26
N GLN A 133 17.31 -22.34 19.94
CA GLN A 133 18.03 -23.11 20.95
C GLN A 133 18.86 -22.22 21.88
N ARG A 134 19.56 -21.24 21.33
CA ARG A 134 20.31 -20.25 22.12
C ARG A 134 19.39 -19.35 22.96
N VAL A 135 18.26 -18.92 22.39
CA VAL A 135 17.24 -18.15 23.10
C VAL A 135 16.70 -18.93 24.31
N PHE A 136 16.47 -20.25 24.19
CA PHE A 136 16.01 -21.08 25.31
C PHE A 136 17.04 -21.25 26.43
N GLN A 137 18.32 -21.12 26.11
CA GLN A 137 19.40 -21.16 27.10
C GLN A 137 19.61 -19.80 27.79
N SER A 138 19.04 -18.72 27.24
CA SER A 138 19.21 -17.38 27.80
C SER A 138 18.43 -17.21 29.11
N THR A 139 19.12 -16.73 30.14
CA THR A 139 18.54 -16.44 31.46
C THR A 139 18.07 -14.99 31.59
N VAL A 140 18.23 -14.17 30.55
CA VAL A 140 17.89 -12.75 30.57
C VAL A 140 16.36 -12.56 30.54
N PRO A 141 15.77 -11.79 31.47
CA PRO A 141 14.32 -11.62 31.55
C PRO A 141 13.73 -10.89 30.33
N GLU A 142 14.52 -10.07 29.66
CA GLU A 142 14.16 -9.36 28.43
C GLU A 142 13.93 -10.31 27.25
N HIS A 143 14.53 -11.51 27.27
CA HIS A 143 14.36 -12.50 26.19
C HIS A 143 13.11 -13.38 26.35
N LYS A 144 12.25 -13.11 27.35
CA LYS A 144 10.98 -13.84 27.53
C LYS A 144 10.09 -13.79 26.30
N GLU A 145 10.08 -12.68 25.58
CA GLU A 145 9.32 -12.56 24.33
C GLU A 145 9.86 -13.49 23.24
N LEU A 146 11.18 -13.51 23.05
CA LEU A 146 11.85 -14.39 22.09
C LEU A 146 11.53 -15.86 22.37
N VAL A 147 11.55 -16.26 23.65
CA VAL A 147 11.19 -17.62 24.10
C VAL A 147 9.74 -17.96 23.73
N LYS A 148 8.79 -17.05 24.00
CA LYS A 148 7.38 -17.26 23.65
C LYS A 148 7.18 -17.40 22.14
N PHE A 149 7.84 -16.56 21.35
CA PHE A 149 7.79 -16.63 19.90
C PHE A 149 8.38 -17.95 19.37
N ALA A 150 9.55 -18.36 19.88
CA ALA A 150 10.16 -19.62 19.51
C ALA A 150 9.25 -20.82 19.80
N VAL A 151 8.60 -20.85 20.98
CA VAL A 151 7.60 -21.88 21.31
C VAL A 151 6.40 -21.85 20.37
N PHE A 152 5.91 -20.66 20.02
CA PHE A 152 4.80 -20.50 19.08
C PHE A 152 5.13 -21.09 17.70
N ILE A 153 6.32 -20.81 17.17
CA ILE A 153 6.76 -21.34 15.87
C ILE A 153 7.00 -22.85 15.92
N MET A 154 7.58 -23.39 17.00
CA MET A 154 7.83 -24.84 17.11
C MET A 154 6.56 -25.69 17.29
N ARG A 155 5.45 -25.09 17.73
CA ARG A 155 4.16 -25.77 17.88
C ARG A 155 3.32 -25.77 16.61
N LYS A 156 3.75 -25.05 15.58
CA LYS A 156 3.10 -24.93 14.28
C LYS A 156 3.60 -25.98 13.31
#